data_AF-A0A5B9MIG5-F1
#
_entry.id   AF-A0A5B9MIG5-F1
#
_cell.length_a   1.000
_cell.length_b   1.000
_cell.length_c   1.000
_cell.angle_alpha   90.00
_cell.angle_beta   90.00
_cell.angle_gamma   90.00
#
_symmetry.space_group_name_H-M   'P 1'
#
loop_
_entity.id
_entity.type
_entity.pdbx_description
1 polymer ?
#
loop_
_entity_poly.entity_id
_entity_poly.type
_entity_poly.pdbx_seq_one_letter_code
_entity_poly.pdbx_strand_id
1 'polypeptide(L)'
;MKSDLPDPIESTPVEVRVVRELGKGRAATARLVDATFADGSTRRVVEKVFCPGLLTRTIYRLCFFAPFAYQFNRDAILACFFRRRVAAEVLRRHQVDADVAMPLVAMPLVAMPLYVRFDAAAPGWVLAAEHVDGRGLRPAAPGESVGEIDQLVDVMRQTSEALIRSGLTGSGWQVDPRAMVSTANLLRRGDRYTIVDLESGIPAVLVPKYWLLAASARTFPPFDDLDETRLRSQTFDAVADVEALIHHTSRWKAAEPAPLRLASWKRLTGKLRRRVGRSLRAAWHLLSRPRYQTYVGLRYIRHAIRRWEREQRIGSDDAAELSRQVDAQEVATYARGMALHLAVKACSPWVVPAKYGGLLAAIATGNVWFLLPWLVLPLARTLVTLLSWFSSGRSVRHLEALLWGLLPTIGSLAFPIQLLVRRPLLAHFLIRDFASRLGRRLPIYGGKDSRTEMMLIGWCDRILMATGLVSRTDSSPEDSLPEEETGSNAPNVASPSGQAAVAAVTKQAA
;
A
#
# COMPACT_ATOMS: atom_id res chain seq x y z
N MET A 1 39.92 11.65 18.14
CA MET A 1 40.69 10.41 17.89
C MET A 1 39.88 9.55 16.94
N LYS A 2 40.42 9.18 15.77
CA LYS A 2 39.85 8.09 14.97
C LYS A 2 39.89 6.83 15.85
N SER A 3 38.81 6.07 15.91
CA SER A 3 38.87 4.75 16.55
C SER A 3 39.86 3.89 15.78
N ASP A 4 40.86 3.31 16.46
CA ASP A 4 41.82 2.35 15.88
C ASP A 4 41.17 1.02 15.45
N LEU A 5 39.84 0.99 15.29
CA LEU A 5 39.09 -0.16 14.86
C LEU A 5 38.90 -0.05 13.34
N PRO A 6 39.34 -1.06 12.56
CA PRO A 6 39.29 -1.02 11.10
C PRO A 6 37.85 -0.85 10.61
N ASP A 7 37.67 -0.17 9.48
CA ASP A 7 36.36 -0.06 8.82
C ASP A 7 35.83 -1.49 8.60
N PRO A 8 34.58 -1.79 9.00
CA PRO A 8 33.99 -3.12 8.87
C PRO A 8 33.98 -3.69 7.45
N ILE A 9 34.18 -2.84 6.44
CA ILE A 9 34.30 -3.25 5.04
C ILE A 9 35.77 -3.39 4.61
N GLU A 10 36.67 -2.58 5.17
CA GLU A 10 38.11 -2.74 4.92
C GLU A 10 38.66 -4.02 5.60
N SER A 11 38.01 -4.51 6.65
CA SER A 11 38.31 -5.78 7.30
C SER A 11 37.72 -7.02 6.59
N THR A 12 37.26 -6.89 5.35
CA THR A 12 36.68 -8.03 4.61
C THR A 12 37.74 -9.09 4.29
N PRO A 13 37.47 -10.38 4.52
CA PRO A 13 38.38 -11.46 4.14
C PRO A 13 38.59 -11.53 2.62
N VAL A 14 39.78 -11.96 2.21
CA VAL A 14 40.14 -12.19 0.81
C VAL A 14 39.46 -13.47 0.29
N GLU A 15 39.31 -14.46 1.16
CA GLU A 15 38.67 -15.74 0.83
C GLU A 15 37.71 -16.17 1.95
N VAL A 16 36.55 -16.71 1.57
CA VAL A 16 35.58 -17.28 2.51
C VAL A 16 35.18 -18.68 2.04
N ARG A 17 35.47 -19.68 2.86
CA ARG A 17 35.07 -21.07 2.62
C ARG A 17 33.94 -21.46 3.56
N VAL A 18 32.80 -21.82 2.99
CA VAL A 18 31.67 -22.34 3.77
C VAL A 18 32.00 -23.73 4.30
N VAL A 19 31.98 -23.88 5.63
CA VAL A 19 32.19 -25.16 6.32
C VAL A 19 30.86 -25.92 6.40
N ARG A 20 29.82 -25.25 6.89
CA ARG A 20 28.45 -25.80 6.95
C ARG A 20 27.41 -24.71 7.13
N GLU A 21 26.17 -25.01 6.76
CA GLU A 21 25.02 -24.21 7.16
C GLU A 21 24.62 -24.53 8.61
N LEU A 22 24.43 -23.50 9.44
CA LEU A 22 24.01 -23.66 10.83
C LEU A 22 22.48 -23.59 10.97
N GLY A 23 21.81 -22.85 10.09
CA GLY A 23 20.36 -22.79 10.04
C GLY A 23 19.82 -21.66 9.18
N LYS A 24 18.51 -21.73 8.90
CA LYS A 24 17.77 -20.73 8.12
C LYS A 24 16.77 -20.00 9.01
N GLY A 25 17.00 -18.71 9.23
CA GLY A 25 16.04 -17.81 9.81
C GLY A 25 15.06 -17.26 8.76
N ARG A 26 14.09 -16.46 9.21
CA ARG A 26 13.09 -15.84 8.32
C ARG A 26 13.68 -14.82 7.33
N ALA A 27 14.76 -14.16 7.74
CA ALA A 27 15.38 -13.07 7.01
C ALA A 27 16.79 -13.36 6.50
N ALA A 28 17.44 -14.39 7.03
CA ALA A 28 18.83 -14.69 6.73
C ALA A 28 19.17 -16.16 6.98
N THR A 29 20.24 -16.61 6.35
CA THR A 29 20.84 -17.94 6.58
C THR A 29 22.15 -17.76 7.34
N ALA A 30 22.34 -18.53 8.41
CA ALA A 30 23.59 -18.54 9.17
C ALA A 30 24.50 -19.66 8.64
N ARG A 31 25.73 -19.31 8.29
CA ARG A 31 26.75 -20.22 7.76
C ARG A 31 27.99 -20.14 8.64
N LEU A 32 28.52 -21.30 9.01
CA LEU A 32 29.85 -21.39 9.60
C LEU A 32 30.87 -21.37 8.47
N VAL A 33 31.81 -20.44 8.52
CA VAL A 33 32.81 -20.25 7.46
C VAL A 33 34.21 -20.13 8.05
N ASP A 34 35.19 -20.56 7.28
CA ASP A 34 36.59 -20.25 7.51
C ASP A 34 36.93 -19.04 6.61
N ALA A 35 37.24 -17.90 7.24
CA ALA A 35 37.51 -16.63 6.57
C ALA A 35 39.01 -16.32 6.64
N THR A 36 39.64 -16.15 5.48
CA THR A 36 41.07 -15.86 5.35
C THR A 36 41.29 -14.39 5.00
N PHE A 37 42.07 -13.70 5.82
CA PHE A 37 42.32 -12.27 5.72
C PHE A 37 43.61 -11.98 4.93
N ALA A 38 43.83 -10.71 4.59
CA ALA A 38 44.98 -10.28 3.78
C ALA A 38 46.33 -10.54 4.46
N ASP A 39 46.35 -10.67 5.79
CA ASP A 39 47.53 -11.05 6.58
C ASP A 39 47.82 -12.56 6.57
N GLY A 40 47.02 -13.35 5.84
CA GLY A 40 47.09 -14.81 5.78
C GLY A 40 46.46 -15.52 6.98
N SER A 41 45.99 -14.79 7.99
CA SER A 41 45.30 -15.40 9.12
C SER A 41 43.94 -15.96 8.68
N THR A 42 43.58 -17.13 9.20
CA THR A 42 42.28 -17.75 8.96
C THR A 42 41.52 -17.84 10.28
N ARG A 43 40.28 -17.35 10.30
CA ARG A 43 39.40 -17.40 11.48
C ARG A 43 38.09 -18.08 11.14
N ARG A 44 37.62 -18.92 12.04
CA ARG A 44 36.29 -19.54 11.96
C ARG A 44 35.23 -18.60 12.51
N VAL A 45 34.29 -18.20 11.67
CA VAL A 45 33.29 -17.17 11.98
C VAL A 45 31.91 -17.61 11.49
N VAL A 46 30.87 -16.92 11.96
CA VAL A 46 29.50 -17.13 11.49
C VAL A 46 29.11 -15.98 10.58
N GLU A 47 28.81 -16.29 9.32
CA GLU A 47 28.24 -15.35 8.38
C GLU A 47 26.72 -15.47 8.34
N LYS A 48 26.04 -14.37 8.62
CA LYS A 48 24.59 -14.24 8.43
C LYS A 48 24.33 -13.55 7.09
N VAL A 49 23.85 -14.32 6.12
CA VAL A 49 23.59 -13.86 4.74
C VAL A 49 22.11 -13.46 4.62
N PHE A 50 21.83 -12.19 4.35
CA PHE A 50 20.46 -11.64 4.35
C PHE A 50 19.73 -11.92 3.03
N CYS A 51 19.15 -13.11 2.94
CA CYS A 51 18.32 -13.56 1.81
C CYS A 51 16.89 -13.89 2.30
N PRO A 52 16.03 -12.88 2.52
CA PRO A 52 14.71 -13.10 3.10
C PRO A 52 13.78 -13.89 2.16
N GLY A 53 12.99 -14.79 2.75
CA GLY A 53 11.90 -15.48 2.05
C GLY A 53 10.74 -14.55 1.66
N LEU A 54 9.81 -15.06 0.86
CA LEU A 54 8.68 -14.27 0.33
C LEU A 54 7.85 -13.60 1.44
N LEU A 55 7.52 -14.33 2.51
CA LEU A 55 6.72 -13.80 3.63
C LEU A 55 7.39 -12.59 4.28
N THR A 56 8.67 -12.70 4.62
CA THR A 56 9.45 -11.62 5.23
C THR A 56 9.50 -10.40 4.33
N ARG A 57 9.74 -10.61 3.02
CA ARG A 57 9.72 -9.52 2.03
C ARG A 57 8.36 -8.84 1.96
N THR A 58 7.27 -9.60 1.96
CA THR A 58 5.90 -9.07 1.90
C THR A 58 5.56 -8.26 3.15
N ILE A 59 5.83 -8.78 4.35
CA ILE A 59 5.61 -8.04 5.61
C ILE A 59 6.40 -6.73 5.59
N TYR A 60 7.67 -6.80 5.23
CA TYR A 60 8.52 -5.61 5.16
C TYR A 60 8.01 -4.59 4.14
N ARG A 61 7.59 -5.05 2.96
CA ARG A 61 7.05 -4.21 1.88
C ARG A 61 5.77 -3.51 2.31
N LEU A 62 4.88 -4.20 3.03
CA LEU A 62 3.64 -3.60 3.57
C LEU A 62 3.92 -2.55 4.64
N CYS A 63 4.92 -2.78 5.50
CA CYS A 63 5.27 -1.87 6.58
C CYS A 63 6.04 -0.63 6.12
N PHE A 64 7.02 -0.80 5.23
CA PHE A 64 7.97 0.28 4.87
C PHE A 64 7.85 0.75 3.41
N PHE A 65 7.06 0.07 2.58
CA PHE A 65 6.94 0.37 1.15
C PHE A 65 8.29 0.32 0.42
N ALA A 66 9.21 -0.48 0.94
CA ALA A 66 10.59 -0.64 0.50
C ALA A 66 10.95 -2.13 0.35
N PRO A 67 11.96 -2.49 -0.46
CA PRO A 67 12.54 -3.84 -0.39
C PRO A 67 13.25 -4.04 0.95
N PHE A 68 13.47 -5.29 1.36
CA PHE A 68 14.09 -5.61 2.65
C PHE A 68 15.47 -4.97 2.79
N ALA A 69 15.65 -4.07 3.76
CA ALA A 69 16.81 -3.20 3.77
C ALA A 69 18.15 -3.92 3.96
N TYR A 70 18.23 -4.95 4.79
CA TYR A 70 19.50 -5.67 5.00
C TYR A 70 19.98 -6.41 3.76
N GLN A 71 19.14 -6.59 2.75
CA GLN A 71 19.57 -7.15 1.48
C GLN A 71 20.16 -6.08 0.54
N PHE A 72 19.67 -4.83 0.58
CA PHE A 72 19.94 -3.83 -0.47
C PHE A 72 20.51 -2.50 0.02
N ASN A 73 20.60 -2.28 1.33
CA ASN A 73 21.02 -1.00 1.91
C ASN A 73 22.27 -1.18 2.76
N ARG A 74 23.39 -0.60 2.31
CA ARG A 74 24.68 -0.61 3.00
C ARG A 74 24.59 0.01 4.41
N ASP A 75 23.88 1.12 4.55
CA ASP A 75 23.69 1.78 5.85
C ASP A 75 22.89 0.89 6.81
N ALA A 76 21.94 0.08 6.31
CA ALA A 76 21.16 -0.83 7.15
C ALA A 76 22.02 -1.96 7.74
N ILE A 77 22.93 -2.55 6.95
CA ILE A 77 23.81 -3.62 7.44
C ILE A 77 24.90 -3.07 8.37
N LEU A 78 25.45 -1.87 8.08
CA LEU A 78 26.40 -1.21 8.97
C LEU A 78 25.75 -0.81 10.30
N ALA A 79 24.48 -0.40 10.28
CA ALA A 79 23.72 -0.20 11.50
C ALA A 79 23.61 -1.50 12.32
N CYS A 80 23.49 -2.68 11.68
CA CYS A 80 23.52 -3.97 12.41
C CYS A 80 24.89 -4.24 13.04
N PHE A 81 25.97 -3.97 12.30
CA PHE A 81 27.34 -4.12 12.79
C PHE A 81 27.56 -3.26 14.05
N PHE A 82 27.35 -1.95 13.97
CA PHE A 82 27.57 -1.07 15.13
C PHE A 82 26.56 -1.32 16.25
N ARG A 83 25.33 -1.77 15.94
CA ARG A 83 24.34 -2.14 16.96
C ARG A 83 24.84 -3.24 17.88
N ARG A 84 25.50 -4.28 17.35
CA ARG A 84 26.05 -5.35 18.19
C ARG A 84 27.18 -4.85 19.08
N ARG A 85 28.07 -4.00 18.57
CA ARG A 85 29.16 -3.40 19.35
C ARG A 85 28.64 -2.51 20.48
N VAL A 86 27.69 -1.62 20.16
CA VAL A 86 27.05 -0.76 21.15
C VAL A 86 26.26 -1.58 22.17
N ALA A 87 25.54 -2.63 21.75
CA ALA A 87 24.82 -3.51 22.67
C ALA A 87 25.76 -4.26 23.62
N ALA A 88 26.90 -4.76 23.13
CA ALA A 88 27.92 -5.41 23.96
C ALA A 88 28.41 -4.47 25.07
N GLU A 89 28.67 -3.21 24.70
CA GLU A 89 29.13 -2.19 25.63
C GLU A 89 28.05 -1.76 26.64
N VAL A 90 26.81 -1.63 26.20
CA VAL A 90 25.65 -1.40 27.09
C VAL A 90 25.58 -2.52 28.14
N LEU A 91 25.59 -3.78 27.72
CA LEU A 91 25.43 -4.91 28.65
C LEU A 91 26.62 -5.06 29.60
N ARG A 92 27.84 -4.79 29.12
CA ARG A 92 29.04 -4.74 29.97
C ARG A 92 28.91 -3.68 31.07
N ARG A 93 28.42 -2.48 30.76
CA ARG A 93 28.18 -1.44 31.76
C ARG A 93 27.12 -1.82 32.78
N HIS A 94 25.98 -2.32 32.32
CA HIS A 94 24.92 -2.78 33.22
C HIS A 94 25.39 -3.91 34.14
N GLN A 95 26.33 -4.76 33.68
CA GLN A 95 26.97 -5.75 34.55
C GLN A 95 27.83 -5.09 35.63
N VAL A 96 28.67 -4.12 35.27
CA VAL A 96 29.53 -3.41 36.25
C VAL A 96 28.68 -2.68 37.30
N ASP A 97 27.63 -1.97 36.86
CA ASP A 97 26.72 -1.27 37.78
C ASP A 97 25.96 -2.25 38.69
N ALA A 98 25.62 -3.44 38.19
CA ALA A 98 24.96 -4.49 38.96
C ALA A 98 25.92 -5.22 39.93
N ASP A 99 27.19 -5.42 39.55
CA ASP A 99 28.23 -6.03 40.40
C ASP A 99 28.49 -5.20 41.67
N VAL A 100 28.36 -3.88 41.58
CA VAL A 100 28.43 -2.96 42.73
C VAL A 100 27.18 -3.08 43.64
N ALA A 101 26.06 -3.57 43.11
CA ALA A 101 24.76 -3.64 43.79
C ALA A 101 24.32 -5.06 44.20
N MET A 102 25.20 -6.06 44.12
CA MET A 102 24.92 -7.52 44.27
C MET A 102 23.99 -8.07 43.16
N PRO A 103 24.53 -8.65 42.07
CA PRO A 103 23.70 -9.26 41.03
C PRO A 103 23.31 -10.70 41.39
N LEU A 104 22.02 -11.01 41.29
CA LEU A 104 21.54 -12.40 41.31
C LEU A 104 21.74 -13.14 39.97
N VAL A 105 21.99 -12.43 38.85
CA VAL A 105 22.07 -13.02 37.49
C VAL A 105 23.08 -12.26 36.63
N ALA A 106 24.00 -12.98 35.96
CA ALA A 106 24.96 -12.38 35.03
C ALA A 106 24.32 -11.97 33.69
N MET A 107 24.61 -10.75 33.24
CA MET A 107 24.22 -10.23 31.92
C MET A 107 24.84 -11.07 30.80
N PRO A 108 24.13 -11.25 29.68
CA PRO A 108 24.64 -12.03 28.57
C PRO A 108 25.73 -11.27 27.81
N LEU A 109 26.65 -12.02 27.21
CA LEU A 109 27.60 -11.48 26.25
C LEU A 109 26.92 -11.25 24.89
N VAL A 110 27.58 -10.54 23.98
CA VAL A 110 27.12 -10.38 22.59
C VAL A 110 28.20 -10.93 21.67
N ALA A 111 27.80 -11.73 20.68
CA ALA A 111 28.70 -12.22 19.64
C ALA A 111 29.22 -11.03 18.83
N MET A 112 30.52 -10.74 18.96
CA MET A 112 31.10 -9.53 18.37
C MET A 112 31.10 -9.61 16.85
N PRO A 113 30.67 -8.54 16.15
CA PRO A 113 30.71 -8.50 14.71
C PRO A 113 32.15 -8.24 14.24
N LEU A 114 32.53 -8.87 13.12
CA LEU A 114 33.90 -8.85 12.62
C LEU A 114 34.05 -8.08 11.30
N TYR A 115 33.16 -8.32 10.35
CA TYR A 115 33.14 -7.61 9.07
C TYR A 115 31.74 -7.62 8.43
N VAL A 116 31.58 -6.79 7.42
CA VAL A 116 30.42 -6.73 6.55
C VAL A 116 30.88 -6.84 5.10
N ARG A 117 30.25 -7.72 4.33
CA ARG A 117 30.51 -7.86 2.90
C ARG A 117 29.24 -8.06 2.10
N PHE A 118 29.32 -7.90 0.79
CA PHE A 118 28.24 -8.26 -0.12
C PHE A 118 28.52 -9.65 -0.72
N ASP A 119 27.54 -10.55 -0.66
CA ASP A 119 27.62 -11.86 -1.33
C ASP A 119 26.94 -11.73 -2.70
N ALA A 120 27.75 -11.72 -3.76
CA ALA A 120 27.24 -11.62 -5.13
C ALA A 120 26.52 -12.92 -5.58
N ALA A 121 26.92 -14.08 -5.05
CA ALA A 121 26.30 -15.36 -5.38
C ALA A 121 24.93 -15.52 -4.72
N ALA A 122 24.77 -14.98 -3.52
CA ALA A 122 23.49 -14.87 -2.82
C ALA A 122 23.16 -13.38 -2.61
N PRO A 123 22.63 -12.67 -3.63
CA PRO A 123 22.63 -11.21 -3.72
C PRO A 123 22.01 -10.55 -2.48
N GLY A 124 22.89 -10.16 -1.56
CA GLY A 124 22.53 -9.66 -0.24
C GLY A 124 23.77 -9.33 0.57
N TRP A 125 23.59 -8.44 1.54
CA TRP A 125 24.66 -8.17 2.49
C TRP A 125 24.83 -9.34 3.47
N VAL A 126 26.03 -9.42 4.01
CA VAL A 126 26.46 -10.41 5.00
C VAL A 126 26.98 -9.66 6.22
N LEU A 127 26.53 -10.08 7.39
CA LEU A 127 27.12 -9.69 8.68
C LEU A 127 27.86 -10.89 9.24
N ALA A 128 29.18 -10.77 9.38
CA ALA A 128 30.00 -11.79 10.04
C ALA A 128 30.18 -11.46 11.52
N ALA A 129 30.11 -12.49 12.36
CA ALA A 129 30.36 -12.39 13.79
C ALA A 129 31.16 -13.58 14.29
N GLU A 130 31.72 -13.44 15.49
CA GLU A 130 32.42 -14.51 16.18
C GLU A 130 31.55 -15.77 16.29
N HIS A 131 32.16 -16.93 16.08
CA HIS A 131 31.50 -18.20 16.31
C HIS A 131 31.40 -18.46 17.81
N VAL A 132 30.16 -18.52 18.29
CA VAL A 132 29.87 -18.91 19.67
C VAL A 132 29.70 -20.41 19.72
N ASP A 133 30.67 -21.11 20.32
CA ASP A 133 30.56 -22.53 20.64
C ASP A 133 29.66 -22.73 21.87
N GLY A 134 28.36 -22.55 21.63
CA GLY A 134 27.30 -22.64 22.63
C GLY A 134 26.13 -23.46 22.11
N ARG A 135 25.20 -23.77 23.00
CA ARG A 135 24.00 -24.58 22.70
C ARG A 135 22.71 -23.80 22.97
N GLY A 136 21.62 -24.22 22.33
CA GLY A 136 20.29 -23.78 22.71
C GLY A 136 19.86 -24.31 24.08
N LEU A 137 18.68 -23.89 24.51
CA LEU A 137 18.04 -24.36 25.75
C LEU A 137 17.73 -25.86 25.69
N ARG A 138 17.87 -26.51 26.84
CA ARG A 138 17.34 -27.86 27.07
C ARG A 138 15.93 -27.76 27.66
N PRO A 139 14.97 -28.58 27.16
CA PRO A 139 13.72 -28.79 27.88
C PRO A 139 14.00 -29.31 29.29
N ALA A 140 13.21 -28.87 30.26
CA ALA A 140 13.28 -29.40 31.62
C ALA A 140 12.96 -30.90 31.62
N ALA A 141 13.64 -31.66 32.47
CA ALA A 141 13.29 -33.06 32.66
C ALA A 141 11.95 -33.18 33.41
N PRO A 142 11.17 -34.27 33.22
CA PRO A 142 9.99 -34.51 34.02
C PRO A 142 10.33 -34.53 35.52
N GLY A 143 9.75 -33.61 36.30
CA GLY A 143 9.98 -33.50 37.76
C GLY A 143 10.98 -32.41 38.20
N GLU A 144 11.65 -31.72 37.28
CA GLU A 144 12.43 -30.52 37.62
C GLU A 144 11.51 -29.32 37.90
N SER A 145 11.66 -28.69 39.07
CA SER A 145 10.85 -27.54 39.49
C SER A 145 11.31 -26.22 38.89
N VAL A 146 12.55 -26.13 38.39
CA VAL A 146 13.13 -24.94 37.75
C VAL A 146 13.91 -25.38 36.51
N GLY A 147 13.44 -24.98 35.32
CA GLY A 147 14.09 -25.32 34.06
C GLY A 147 15.07 -24.24 33.60
N GLU A 148 15.92 -24.54 32.61
CA GLU A 148 16.80 -23.55 31.97
C GLU A 148 16.01 -22.36 31.39
N ILE A 149 14.75 -22.58 31.03
CA ILE A 149 13.86 -21.56 30.48
C ILE A 149 13.54 -20.45 31.49
N ASP A 150 13.36 -20.78 32.77
CA ASP A 150 13.01 -19.80 33.80
C ASP A 150 14.18 -18.84 34.04
N GLN A 151 15.38 -19.41 34.14
CA GLN A 151 16.64 -18.64 34.22
C GLN A 151 16.82 -17.74 33.00
N LEU A 152 16.57 -18.27 31.80
CA LEU A 152 16.71 -17.48 30.57
C LEU A 152 15.70 -16.33 30.51
N VAL A 153 14.45 -16.55 30.93
CA VAL A 153 13.40 -15.51 30.88
C VAL A 153 13.78 -14.29 31.73
N ASP A 154 14.41 -14.48 32.88
CA ASP A 154 14.87 -13.39 33.72
C ASP A 154 16.07 -12.65 33.10
N VAL A 155 17.05 -13.39 32.55
CA VAL A 155 18.16 -12.81 31.77
C VAL A 155 17.62 -11.96 30.62
N MET A 156 16.68 -12.51 29.85
CA MET A 156 16.03 -11.86 28.70
C MET A 156 15.29 -10.60 29.11
N ARG A 157 14.52 -10.63 30.21
CA ARG A 157 13.79 -9.46 30.71
C ARG A 157 14.77 -8.33 31.05
N GLN A 158 15.78 -8.61 31.86
CA GLN A 158 16.78 -7.63 32.27
C GLN A 158 17.56 -7.08 31.07
N THR A 159 17.96 -7.96 30.15
CA THR A 159 18.67 -7.58 28.92
C THR A 159 17.81 -6.66 28.06
N SER A 160 16.54 -7.01 27.83
CA SER A 160 15.63 -6.19 27.00
C SER A 160 15.43 -4.80 27.60
N GLU A 161 15.35 -4.70 28.93
CA GLU A 161 15.19 -3.43 29.65
C GLU A 161 16.48 -2.61 29.66
N ALA A 162 17.65 -3.24 29.81
CA ALA A 162 18.94 -2.59 29.69
C ALA A 162 19.09 -1.94 28.29
N LEU A 163 18.81 -2.70 27.22
CA LEU A 163 18.86 -2.19 25.85
C LEU A 163 17.89 -1.01 25.63
N ILE A 164 16.63 -1.13 26.07
CA ILE A 164 15.63 -0.07 25.90
C ILE A 164 15.98 1.19 26.72
N ARG A 165 16.40 1.03 27.98
CA ARG A 165 16.83 2.15 28.83
C ARG A 165 18.02 2.88 28.23
N SER A 166 18.93 2.12 27.61
CA SER A 166 20.10 2.67 26.95
C SER A 166 19.84 3.22 25.53
N GLY A 167 18.60 3.22 25.05
CA GLY A 167 18.22 3.83 23.77
C GLY A 167 18.26 2.89 22.56
N LEU A 168 18.58 1.61 22.74
CA LEU A 168 18.42 0.55 21.71
C LEU A 168 16.97 0.03 21.71
N THR A 169 16.01 0.95 21.55
CA THR A 169 14.58 0.70 21.77
C THR A 169 13.99 -0.36 20.84
N GLY A 170 14.46 -0.42 19.59
CA GLY A 170 14.07 -1.42 18.62
C GLY A 170 14.80 -2.76 18.75
N SER A 171 15.95 -2.82 19.42
CA SER A 171 16.73 -4.07 19.54
C SER A 171 16.21 -4.97 20.66
N GLY A 172 15.61 -4.38 21.71
CA GLY A 172 15.18 -5.12 22.89
C GLY A 172 14.23 -6.29 22.59
N TRP A 173 13.44 -6.23 21.51
CA TRP A 173 12.47 -7.29 21.21
C TRP A 173 13.14 -8.59 20.73
N GLN A 174 14.37 -8.51 20.20
CA GLN A 174 15.15 -9.69 19.82
C GLN A 174 15.54 -10.55 21.02
N VAL A 175 15.40 -10.02 22.23
CA VAL A 175 15.70 -10.69 23.50
C VAL A 175 14.56 -10.54 24.51
N ASP A 176 13.37 -10.07 24.10
CA ASP A 176 12.22 -9.95 25.01
C ASP A 176 11.52 -11.31 25.13
N PRO A 177 11.27 -11.84 26.34
CA PRO A 177 10.67 -13.18 26.51
C PRO A 177 9.24 -13.28 25.94
N ARG A 178 8.56 -12.15 25.68
CA ARG A 178 7.24 -12.12 25.05
C ARG A 178 7.31 -12.32 23.53
N ALA A 179 8.50 -12.18 22.93
CA ALA A 179 8.71 -12.50 21.53
C ALA A 179 8.95 -14.00 21.38
N MET A 180 8.03 -14.74 20.75
CA MET A 180 8.06 -16.21 20.71
C MET A 180 9.37 -16.85 20.20
N VAL A 181 10.17 -16.12 19.42
CA VAL A 181 11.39 -16.63 18.77
C VAL A 181 12.69 -16.06 19.33
N SER A 182 12.62 -15.14 20.30
CA SER A 182 13.80 -14.45 20.84
C SER A 182 14.71 -15.37 21.66
N THR A 183 14.19 -16.46 22.22
CA THR A 183 15.00 -17.46 22.94
C THR A 183 16.06 -18.11 22.04
N ALA A 184 15.80 -18.23 20.73
CA ALA A 184 16.74 -18.78 19.76
C ALA A 184 17.92 -17.84 19.45
N ASN A 185 17.84 -16.57 19.87
CA ASN A 185 18.90 -15.58 19.70
C ASN A 185 19.93 -15.62 20.83
N LEU A 186 19.74 -16.48 21.85
CA LEU A 186 20.68 -16.66 22.95
C LEU A 186 21.19 -18.10 22.96
N LEU A 187 22.51 -18.25 22.97
CA LEU A 187 23.18 -19.53 23.18
C LEU A 187 23.78 -19.58 24.57
N ARG A 188 23.66 -20.73 25.24
CA ARG A 188 24.30 -21.00 26.52
C ARG A 188 25.70 -21.58 26.30
N ARG A 189 26.70 -20.98 26.95
CA ARG A 189 28.08 -21.46 27.01
C ARG A 189 28.54 -21.48 28.48
N GLY A 190 28.66 -22.67 29.04
CA GLY A 190 28.81 -22.83 30.50
C GLY A 190 27.60 -22.25 31.25
N ASP A 191 27.88 -21.35 32.19
CA ASP A 191 26.86 -20.68 33.01
C ASP A 191 26.45 -19.30 32.49
N ARG A 192 26.90 -18.92 31.29
CA ARG A 192 26.58 -17.63 30.67
C ARG A 192 25.83 -17.79 29.36
N TYR A 193 24.95 -16.83 29.09
CA TYR A 193 24.29 -16.69 27.81
C TYR A 193 25.06 -15.72 26.90
N THR A 194 25.02 -15.97 25.60
CA THR A 194 25.58 -15.08 24.57
C THR A 194 24.52 -14.81 23.52
N ILE A 195 24.26 -13.54 23.25
CA ILE A 195 23.34 -13.07 22.22
C ILE A 195 24.05 -13.19 20.86
N VAL A 196 23.46 -13.95 19.95
CA VAL A 196 24.00 -14.17 18.60
C VAL A 196 23.29 -13.37 17.51
N ASP A 197 22.15 -12.75 17.84
CA ASP A 197 21.31 -12.00 16.91
C ASP A 197 20.61 -10.82 17.60
N LEU A 198 20.75 -9.62 17.04
CA LEU A 198 20.13 -8.38 17.51
C LEU A 198 19.48 -7.59 16.37
N GLU A 199 19.30 -8.22 15.22
CA GLU A 199 18.80 -7.56 14.03
C GLU A 199 17.50 -8.19 13.54
N SER A 200 16.50 -7.33 13.36
CA SER A 200 15.14 -7.78 13.16
C SER A 200 14.91 -8.31 11.75
N GLY A 201 14.39 -9.53 11.65
CA GLY A 201 13.87 -10.04 10.38
C GLY A 201 12.53 -9.43 9.98
N ILE A 202 11.72 -9.00 10.96
CA ILE A 202 10.39 -8.43 10.77
C ILE A 202 10.16 -7.29 11.77
N PRO A 203 9.23 -6.36 11.50
CA PRO A 203 8.75 -5.40 12.48
C PRO A 203 8.30 -6.08 13.78
N ALA A 204 8.54 -5.43 14.91
CA ALA A 204 8.14 -5.90 16.24
C ALA A 204 6.63 -5.70 16.48
N VAL A 205 5.81 -6.06 15.49
CA VAL A 205 4.36 -5.89 15.51
C VAL A 205 3.66 -6.96 16.35
N LEU A 206 4.36 -8.02 16.76
CA LEU A 206 3.75 -9.09 17.56
C LEU A 206 3.79 -8.82 19.07
N VAL A 207 4.51 -7.78 19.51
CA VAL A 207 4.68 -7.48 20.94
C VAL A 207 4.18 -6.05 21.21
N PRO A 208 2.97 -5.86 21.80
CA PRO A 208 2.32 -4.55 21.96
C PRO A 208 3.17 -3.47 22.63
N LYS A 209 4.06 -3.86 23.56
CA LYS A 209 5.04 -2.95 24.21
C LYS A 209 5.82 -2.12 23.19
N TYR A 210 6.25 -2.72 22.08
CA TYR A 210 7.03 -2.03 21.06
C TYR A 210 6.19 -1.13 20.15
N TRP A 211 4.87 -1.33 20.10
CA TRP A 211 3.96 -0.41 19.41
C TRP A 211 3.89 0.90 20.17
N LEU A 212 3.76 0.83 21.49
CA LEU A 212 3.72 2.00 22.35
C LEU A 212 5.04 2.78 22.28
N LEU A 213 6.18 2.08 22.34
CA LEU A 213 7.50 2.69 22.19
C LEU A 213 7.68 3.36 20.81
N ALA A 214 7.29 2.69 19.72
CA ALA A 214 7.37 3.28 18.38
C ALA A 214 6.36 4.42 18.17
N ALA A 215 5.19 4.37 18.81
CA ALA A 215 4.21 5.45 18.77
C ALA A 215 4.75 6.70 19.49
N SER A 216 5.32 6.54 20.69
CA SER A 216 5.94 7.65 21.43
C SER A 216 7.14 8.24 20.69
N ALA A 217 7.96 7.40 20.06
CA ALA A 217 9.11 7.81 19.26
C ALA A 217 8.74 8.26 17.83
N ARG A 218 7.46 8.10 17.42
CA ARG A 218 6.96 8.40 16.07
C ARG A 218 7.63 7.59 14.95
N THR A 219 8.13 6.39 15.26
CA THR A 219 8.88 5.52 14.35
C THR A 219 8.06 4.35 13.78
N PHE A 220 6.74 4.30 14.02
CA PHE A 220 5.89 3.19 13.61
C PHE A 220 5.95 2.89 12.08
N PRO A 221 6.06 1.60 11.67
CA PRO A 221 6.11 0.38 12.49
C PRO A 221 7.45 0.18 13.21
N PRO A 222 7.48 -0.41 14.42
CA PRO A 222 8.72 -0.63 15.19
C PRO A 222 9.68 -1.55 14.43
N PHE A 223 10.88 -1.07 14.11
CA PHE A 223 11.90 -1.89 13.44
C PHE A 223 13.30 -1.35 13.66
N ASP A 224 14.03 -1.95 14.61
CA ASP A 224 15.42 -1.60 14.93
C ASP A 224 15.64 -0.08 15.07
N ASP A 225 14.66 0.59 15.68
CA ASP A 225 14.70 2.03 15.96
C ASP A 225 15.60 2.34 17.17
N LEU A 226 16.05 3.59 17.25
CA LEU A 226 16.95 4.09 18.29
C LEU A 226 16.35 5.34 18.95
N ASP A 227 16.65 5.53 20.22
CA ASP A 227 16.53 6.82 20.91
C ASP A 227 17.91 7.48 20.93
N GLU A 228 18.18 8.32 19.92
CA GLU A 228 19.47 9.00 19.76
C GLU A 228 19.85 9.84 20.96
N THR A 229 18.86 10.49 21.60
CA THR A 229 19.10 11.35 22.75
C THR A 229 19.59 10.54 23.94
N ARG A 230 18.96 9.38 24.22
CA ARG A 230 19.39 8.48 25.29
C ARG A 230 20.75 7.84 25.02
N LEU A 231 21.03 7.48 23.76
CA LEU A 231 22.34 6.95 23.38
C LEU A 231 23.43 8.01 23.60
N ARG A 232 23.21 9.25 23.18
CA ARG A 232 24.19 10.33 23.37
C ARG A 232 24.34 10.79 24.80
N SER A 233 23.31 10.66 25.64
CA SER A 233 23.38 11.06 27.05
C SER A 233 24.17 10.07 27.91
N GLN A 234 24.45 8.87 27.41
CA GLN A 234 25.25 7.88 28.13
C GLN A 234 26.73 8.05 27.80
N THR A 235 27.57 7.85 28.81
CA THR A 235 29.01 7.78 28.63
C THR A 235 29.33 6.41 28.04
N PHE A 236 29.95 6.38 26.85
CA PHE A 236 30.42 5.17 26.19
C PHE A 236 31.94 5.19 26.01
N ASP A 237 32.62 4.06 26.17
CA ASP A 237 34.08 4.00 25.89
C ASP A 237 34.31 4.11 24.37
N ALA A 238 33.40 3.51 23.58
CA ALA A 238 33.40 3.56 22.13
C ALA A 238 32.38 4.57 21.57
N VAL A 239 32.52 5.87 21.92
CA VAL A 239 31.65 6.95 21.40
C VAL A 239 31.54 6.92 19.87
N ALA A 240 32.63 6.57 19.18
CA ALA A 240 32.65 6.46 17.72
C ALA A 240 31.64 5.42 17.19
N ASP A 241 31.47 4.29 17.87
CA ASP A 241 30.51 3.25 17.46
C ASP A 241 29.06 3.72 17.63
N VAL A 242 28.78 4.49 18.68
CA VAL A 242 27.45 5.07 18.93
C VAL A 242 27.10 6.07 17.84
N GLU A 243 28.00 6.98 17.51
CA GLU A 243 27.76 7.94 16.43
C GLU A 243 27.67 7.26 15.07
N ALA A 244 28.47 6.22 14.81
CA ALA A 244 28.37 5.42 13.59
C ALA A 244 27.02 4.69 13.50
N LEU A 245 26.55 4.09 14.60
CA LEU A 245 25.23 3.45 14.69
C LEU A 245 24.11 4.45 14.39
N ILE A 246 24.14 5.63 15.01
CA ILE A 246 23.15 6.69 14.78
C ILE A 246 23.20 7.15 13.32
N HIS A 247 24.39 7.45 12.81
CA HIS A 247 24.60 7.92 11.43
C HIS A 247 24.01 6.94 10.41
N HIS A 248 24.41 5.67 10.47
CA HIS A 248 23.95 4.65 9.54
C HIS A 248 22.46 4.36 9.70
N THR A 249 21.93 4.33 10.93
CA THR A 249 20.50 4.15 11.15
C THR A 249 19.69 5.30 10.53
N SER A 250 20.11 6.55 10.74
CA SER A 250 19.42 7.72 10.21
C SER A 250 19.46 7.79 8.69
N ARG A 251 20.60 7.48 8.06
CA ARG A 251 20.69 7.36 6.59
C ARG A 251 19.81 6.26 6.03
N TRP A 252 19.84 5.09 6.66
CA TRP A 252 18.99 3.97 6.29
C TRP A 252 17.51 4.36 6.37
N LYS A 253 17.04 4.87 7.52
CA LYS A 253 15.64 5.25 7.69
C LYS A 253 15.21 6.38 6.75
N ALA A 254 16.10 7.31 6.41
CA ALA A 254 15.83 8.39 5.47
C ALA A 254 15.66 7.92 4.02
N ALA A 255 16.29 6.80 3.65
CA ALA A 255 16.15 6.18 2.34
C ALA A 255 14.82 5.40 2.17
N GLU A 256 14.09 5.14 3.26
CA GLU A 256 12.82 4.41 3.23
C GLU A 256 11.63 5.36 3.08
N PRO A 257 10.66 5.09 2.17
CA PRO A 257 9.44 5.89 2.08
C PRO A 257 8.61 5.86 3.37
N ALA A 258 8.50 4.68 3.99
CA ALA A 258 7.86 4.40 5.29
C ALA A 258 6.71 5.38 5.63
N PRO A 259 5.59 5.39 4.88
CA PRO A 259 4.55 6.42 4.96
C PRO A 259 3.82 6.44 6.32
N LEU A 260 3.93 5.37 7.08
CA LEU A 260 3.39 5.24 8.44
C LEU A 260 4.26 5.94 9.50
N ARG A 261 5.53 6.26 9.20
CA ARG A 261 6.36 7.09 10.09
C ARG A 261 5.87 8.54 9.98
N LEU A 262 5.49 9.15 11.12
CA LEU A 262 4.82 10.46 11.15
C LEU A 262 5.61 11.59 10.46
N ALA A 263 6.94 11.49 10.41
CA ALA A 263 7.79 12.44 9.69
C ALA A 263 7.54 12.43 8.16
N SER A 264 7.27 11.26 7.58
CA SER A 264 6.86 11.10 6.18
C SER A 264 5.41 11.56 5.97
N TRP A 265 4.54 11.34 6.96
CA TRP A 265 3.14 11.76 6.94
C TRP A 265 2.97 13.29 6.89
N LYS A 266 3.81 14.08 7.58
CA LYS A 266 3.81 15.56 7.48
C LYS A 266 4.05 16.07 6.05
N ARG A 267 4.95 15.43 5.29
CA ARG A 267 5.22 15.80 3.88
C ARG A 267 4.05 15.42 2.96
N LEU A 268 3.40 14.28 3.21
CA LEU A 268 2.24 13.82 2.44
C LEU A 268 0.99 14.66 2.74
N THR A 269 0.75 14.99 4.01
CA THR A 269 -0.42 15.77 4.45
C THR A 269 -0.38 17.23 4.01
N GLY A 270 0.79 17.85 3.84
CA GLY A 270 0.90 19.19 3.26
C GLY A 270 0.38 19.29 1.81
N LYS A 271 0.49 18.20 1.03
CA LYS A 271 -0.10 18.10 -0.31
C LYS A 271 -1.60 17.76 -0.25
N LEU A 272 -2.01 16.90 0.68
CA LEU A 272 -3.42 16.53 0.88
C LEU A 272 -4.27 17.71 1.40
N ARG A 273 -3.78 18.48 2.38
CA ARG A 273 -4.44 19.66 2.96
C ARG A 273 -4.78 20.71 1.91
N ARG A 274 -3.91 20.92 0.91
CA ARG A 274 -4.15 21.84 -0.21
C ARG A 274 -5.25 21.35 -1.17
N ARG A 275 -5.35 20.04 -1.42
CA ARG A 275 -6.47 19.45 -2.20
C ARG A 275 -7.78 19.44 -1.42
N VAL A 276 -7.70 19.18 -0.12
CA VAL A 276 -8.82 19.15 0.81
C VAL A 276 -9.45 20.54 0.98
N GLY A 277 -8.66 21.60 1.18
CA GLY A 277 -9.19 22.96 1.30
C GLY A 277 -9.92 23.45 0.04
N ARG A 278 -9.46 23.03 -1.15
CA ARG A 278 -10.17 23.30 -2.41
C ARG A 278 -11.46 22.50 -2.53
N SER A 279 -11.45 21.23 -2.11
CA SER A 279 -12.63 20.36 -2.17
C SER A 279 -13.73 20.79 -1.19
N LEU A 280 -13.35 21.26 0.00
CA LEU A 280 -14.29 21.80 0.99
C LEU A 280 -14.92 23.11 0.54
N ARG A 281 -14.15 24.02 -0.07
CA ARG A 281 -14.71 25.25 -0.66
C ARG A 281 -15.65 24.94 -1.82
N ALA A 282 -15.29 23.98 -2.68
CA ALA A 282 -16.17 23.54 -3.77
C ALA A 282 -17.46 22.89 -3.23
N ALA A 283 -17.37 22.02 -2.23
CA ALA A 283 -18.53 21.42 -1.56
C ALA A 283 -19.41 22.47 -0.89
N TRP A 284 -18.81 23.46 -0.22
CA TRP A 284 -19.52 24.58 0.41
C TRP A 284 -20.30 25.41 -0.62
N HIS A 285 -19.67 25.79 -1.74
CA HIS A 285 -20.37 26.50 -2.81
C HIS A 285 -21.45 25.65 -3.47
N LEU A 286 -21.24 24.35 -3.62
CA LEU A 286 -22.24 23.41 -4.12
C LEU A 286 -23.40 23.19 -3.15
N LEU A 287 -23.21 23.32 -1.84
CA LEU A 287 -24.28 23.17 -0.86
C LEU A 287 -25.07 24.47 -0.67
N SER A 288 -24.43 25.63 -0.80
CA SER A 288 -25.01 26.93 -0.45
C SER A 288 -25.59 27.74 -1.62
N ARG A 289 -25.18 27.51 -2.88
CA ARG A 289 -25.53 28.39 -4.01
C ARG A 289 -26.32 27.66 -5.12
N PRO A 290 -27.65 27.89 -5.25
CA PRO A 290 -28.49 27.24 -6.26
C PRO A 290 -28.02 27.47 -7.71
N ARG A 291 -27.62 28.71 -8.06
CA ARG A 291 -27.10 29.03 -9.41
C ARG A 291 -25.81 28.25 -9.72
N TYR A 292 -24.97 28.06 -8.72
CA TYR A 292 -23.72 27.30 -8.87
C TYR A 292 -23.98 25.79 -9.01
N GLN A 293 -24.97 25.25 -8.28
CA GLN A 293 -25.43 23.87 -8.42
C GLN A 293 -25.89 23.59 -9.86
N THR A 294 -26.79 24.41 -10.40
CA THR A 294 -27.28 24.27 -11.77
C THR A 294 -26.15 24.38 -12.79
N TYR A 295 -25.26 25.36 -12.64
CA TYR A 295 -24.10 25.51 -13.52
C TYR A 295 -23.20 24.26 -13.52
N VAL A 296 -22.85 23.73 -12.33
CA VAL A 296 -21.99 22.54 -12.22
C VAL A 296 -22.68 21.30 -12.77
N GLY A 297 -23.97 21.13 -12.51
CA GLY A 297 -24.76 20.03 -13.05
C GLY A 297 -24.83 20.05 -14.58
N LEU A 298 -25.21 21.18 -15.18
CA LEU A 298 -25.27 21.31 -16.64
C LEU A 298 -23.89 21.19 -17.29
N ARG A 299 -22.85 21.77 -16.67
CA ARG A 299 -21.47 21.63 -17.15
C ARG A 299 -21.02 20.17 -17.15
N TYR A 300 -21.40 19.39 -16.14
CA TYR A 300 -21.10 17.96 -16.08
C TYR A 300 -21.72 17.22 -17.27
N ILE A 301 -23.00 17.47 -17.57
CA ILE A 301 -23.72 16.81 -18.68
C ILE A 301 -23.10 17.19 -20.03
N ARG A 302 -22.91 18.50 -20.28
CA ARG A 302 -22.29 19.00 -21.53
C ARG A 302 -20.85 18.50 -21.71
N HIS A 303 -20.13 18.23 -20.61
CA HIS A 303 -18.80 17.64 -20.71
C HIS A 303 -18.86 16.15 -21.05
N ALA A 304 -19.85 15.42 -20.52
CA ALA A 304 -20.07 14.02 -20.89
C ALA A 304 -20.43 13.89 -22.37
N ILE A 305 -21.36 14.69 -22.89
CA ILE A 305 -21.76 14.70 -24.31
C ILE A 305 -20.53 14.94 -25.21
N ARG A 306 -19.81 16.05 -24.99
CA ARG A 306 -18.58 16.37 -25.75
C ARG A 306 -17.46 15.35 -25.61
N ARG A 307 -17.42 14.59 -24.51
CA ARG A 307 -16.47 13.50 -24.37
C ARG A 307 -16.86 12.34 -25.25
N TRP A 308 -18.13 11.92 -25.23
CA TRP A 308 -18.61 10.82 -26.06
C TRP A 308 -18.52 11.15 -27.55
N GLU A 309 -18.83 12.38 -27.94
CA GLU A 309 -18.66 12.89 -29.31
C GLU A 309 -17.18 12.84 -29.76
N ARG A 310 -16.25 13.39 -28.95
CA ARG A 310 -14.81 13.32 -29.26
C ARG A 310 -14.26 11.89 -29.27
N GLU A 311 -14.85 11.00 -28.49
CA GLU A 311 -14.51 9.57 -28.48
C GLU A 311 -15.23 8.80 -29.61
N GLN A 312 -15.96 9.50 -30.51
CA GLN A 312 -16.74 8.93 -31.61
C GLN A 312 -17.73 7.84 -31.17
N ARG A 313 -18.25 7.97 -29.95
CA ARG A 313 -19.24 7.04 -29.37
C ARG A 313 -20.68 7.43 -29.66
N ILE A 314 -20.89 8.67 -30.09
CA ILE A 314 -22.15 9.24 -30.59
C ILE A 314 -21.82 10.10 -31.81
N GLY A 315 -22.76 10.22 -32.74
CA GLY A 315 -22.62 11.11 -33.90
C GLY A 315 -22.71 12.59 -33.51
N SER A 316 -22.30 13.47 -34.43
CA SER A 316 -22.46 14.93 -34.26
C SER A 316 -23.93 15.33 -34.11
N ASP A 317 -24.82 14.66 -34.84
CA ASP A 317 -26.25 14.95 -34.83
C ASP A 317 -26.90 14.54 -33.51
N ASP A 318 -26.53 13.37 -32.97
CA ASP A 318 -26.94 12.92 -31.63
C ASP A 318 -26.42 13.86 -30.53
N ALA A 319 -25.17 14.32 -30.65
CA ALA A 319 -24.57 15.24 -29.70
C ALA A 319 -25.27 16.60 -29.71
N ALA A 320 -25.66 17.09 -30.89
CA ALA A 320 -26.45 18.31 -31.05
C ALA A 320 -27.84 18.16 -30.44
N GLU A 321 -28.52 17.03 -30.70
CA GLU A 321 -29.84 16.75 -30.13
C GLU A 321 -29.81 16.63 -28.60
N LEU A 322 -28.85 15.88 -28.04
CA LEU A 322 -28.66 15.79 -26.60
C LEU A 322 -28.36 17.16 -25.98
N SER A 323 -27.59 18.01 -26.68
CA SER A 323 -27.29 19.37 -26.21
C SER A 323 -28.54 20.27 -26.19
N ARG A 324 -29.41 20.19 -27.21
CA ARG A 324 -30.70 20.89 -27.23
C ARG A 324 -31.58 20.50 -26.03
N GLN A 325 -31.62 19.22 -25.67
CA GLN A 325 -32.40 18.76 -24.51
C GLN A 325 -31.86 19.29 -23.18
N VAL A 326 -30.54 19.50 -23.06
CA VAL A 326 -29.90 20.02 -21.85
C VAL A 326 -30.29 21.47 -21.56
N ASP A 327 -30.62 22.26 -22.59
CA ASP A 327 -30.97 23.67 -22.45
C ASP A 327 -32.43 23.89 -22.00
N ALA A 328 -33.24 22.83 -21.91
CA ALA A 328 -34.59 22.91 -21.38
C ALA A 328 -34.60 23.29 -19.89
N GLN A 329 -35.48 24.23 -19.52
CA GLN A 329 -35.58 24.78 -18.16
C GLN A 329 -35.83 23.69 -17.09
N GLU A 330 -36.52 22.61 -17.45
CA GLU A 330 -36.77 21.47 -16.56
C GLU A 330 -35.48 20.74 -16.16
N VAL A 331 -34.52 20.60 -17.09
CA VAL A 331 -33.24 19.92 -16.85
C VAL A 331 -32.39 20.68 -15.83
N ALA A 332 -32.55 22.00 -15.73
CA ALA A 332 -31.86 22.81 -14.73
C ALA A 332 -32.22 22.42 -13.29
N THR A 333 -33.49 22.05 -13.04
CA THR A 333 -33.97 21.59 -11.72
C THR A 333 -33.36 20.24 -11.36
N TYR A 334 -33.35 19.31 -12.31
CA TYR A 334 -32.75 18.00 -12.09
C TYR A 334 -31.21 18.10 -11.95
N ALA A 335 -30.55 18.94 -12.76
CA ALA A 335 -29.11 19.17 -12.72
C ALA A 335 -28.63 19.70 -11.36
N ARG A 336 -29.49 20.49 -10.70
CA ARG A 336 -29.28 20.97 -9.33
C ARG A 336 -29.18 19.81 -8.33
N GLY A 337 -30.10 18.85 -8.39
CA GLY A 337 -30.09 17.65 -7.55
C GLY A 337 -28.82 16.80 -7.76
N MET A 338 -28.40 16.62 -9.01
CA MET A 338 -27.15 15.93 -9.33
C MET A 338 -25.91 16.63 -8.76
N ALA A 339 -25.85 17.97 -8.86
CA ALA A 339 -24.73 18.74 -8.31
C ALA A 339 -24.63 18.60 -6.78
N LEU A 340 -25.76 18.47 -6.10
CA LEU A 340 -25.82 18.23 -4.66
C LEU A 340 -25.29 16.84 -4.28
N HIS A 341 -25.59 15.81 -5.08
CA HIS A 341 -25.01 14.47 -4.92
C HIS A 341 -23.49 14.45 -5.20
N LEU A 342 -23.01 15.25 -6.15
CA LEU A 342 -21.58 15.45 -6.40
C LEU A 342 -20.89 16.16 -5.22
N ALA A 343 -21.57 17.10 -4.55
CA ALA A 343 -21.07 17.76 -3.34
C ALA A 343 -20.86 16.76 -2.19
N VAL A 344 -21.84 15.88 -1.97
CA VAL A 344 -21.73 14.80 -0.97
C VAL A 344 -20.58 13.84 -1.32
N LYS A 345 -20.35 13.58 -2.62
CA LYS A 345 -19.21 12.76 -3.07
C LYS A 345 -17.86 13.46 -2.89
N ALA A 346 -17.80 14.79 -2.91
CA ALA A 346 -16.59 15.54 -2.62
C ALA A 346 -16.13 15.38 -1.15
N CYS A 347 -17.02 14.96 -0.25
CA CYS A 347 -16.69 14.59 1.14
C CYS A 347 -16.07 13.19 1.28
N SER A 348 -16.01 12.39 0.20
CA SER A 348 -15.48 11.01 0.23
C SER A 348 -14.05 10.85 0.77
N PRO A 349 -13.09 11.77 0.57
CA PRO A 349 -11.75 11.63 1.14
C PRO A 349 -11.71 11.55 2.67
N TRP A 350 -12.76 12.01 3.35
CA TRP A 350 -12.89 11.96 4.80
C TRP A 350 -13.65 10.73 5.27
N VAL A 351 -14.75 10.41 4.58
CA VAL A 351 -15.64 9.32 4.98
C VAL A 351 -15.01 7.96 4.66
N VAL A 352 -14.26 7.84 3.56
CA VAL A 352 -13.67 6.56 3.15
C VAL A 352 -12.63 6.04 4.17
N PRO A 353 -11.64 6.84 4.62
CA PRO A 353 -10.75 6.40 5.70
C PRO A 353 -11.50 6.09 7.00
N ALA A 354 -12.51 6.90 7.37
CA ALA A 354 -13.31 6.65 8.56
C ALA A 354 -14.10 5.33 8.47
N LYS A 355 -14.59 4.95 7.28
CA LYS A 355 -15.28 3.67 7.04
C LYS A 355 -14.36 2.47 7.23
N TYR A 356 -13.16 2.51 6.64
CA TYR A 356 -12.21 1.41 6.73
C TYR A 356 -11.54 1.32 8.10
N GLY A 357 -11.19 2.47 8.69
CA GLY A 357 -10.69 2.54 10.07
C GLY A 357 -11.74 2.06 11.08
N GLY A 358 -13.00 2.46 10.89
CA GLY A 358 -14.13 2.00 11.69
C GLY A 358 -14.41 0.51 11.56
N LEU A 359 -14.31 -0.06 10.34
CA LEU A 359 -14.43 -1.51 10.13
C LEU A 359 -13.33 -2.29 10.87
N LEU A 360 -12.08 -1.84 10.77
CA LEU A 360 -10.97 -2.46 11.48
C LEU A 360 -11.14 -2.35 13.00
N ALA A 361 -11.61 -1.20 13.50
CA ALA A 361 -11.92 -1.01 14.92
C ALA A 361 -13.09 -1.90 15.39
N ALA A 362 -14.14 -2.06 14.58
CA ALA A 362 -15.25 -2.95 14.87
C ALA A 362 -14.80 -4.41 14.96
N ILE A 363 -13.96 -4.86 14.03
CA ILE A 363 -13.39 -6.22 14.04
C ILE A 363 -12.49 -6.41 15.27
N ALA A 364 -11.63 -5.42 15.58
CA ALA A 364 -10.68 -5.52 16.68
C ALA A 364 -11.31 -5.47 18.07
N THR A 365 -12.43 -4.75 18.22
CA THR A 365 -13.08 -4.51 19.53
C THR A 365 -14.40 -5.26 19.71
N GLY A 366 -14.93 -5.87 18.66
CA GLY A 366 -16.29 -6.42 18.63
C GLY A 366 -17.40 -5.37 18.66
N ASN A 367 -17.07 -4.07 18.67
CA ASN A 367 -18.05 -3.00 18.83
C ASN A 367 -18.56 -2.49 17.47
N VAL A 368 -19.82 -2.81 17.17
CA VAL A 368 -20.51 -2.45 15.92
C VAL A 368 -20.67 -0.93 15.76
N TRP A 369 -20.63 -0.14 16.82
CA TRP A 369 -20.74 1.33 16.74
C TRP A 369 -19.63 1.98 15.90
N PHE A 370 -18.47 1.33 15.75
CA PHE A 370 -17.42 1.81 14.85
C PHE A 370 -17.80 1.75 13.36
N LEU A 371 -18.91 1.09 13.00
CA LEU A 371 -19.47 1.09 11.64
C LEU A 371 -20.33 2.33 11.34
N LEU A 372 -20.63 3.20 12.31
CA LEU A 372 -21.43 4.41 12.13
C LEU A 372 -20.99 5.33 10.95
N PRO A 373 -19.69 5.50 10.62
CA PRO A 373 -19.25 6.25 9.44
C PRO A 373 -19.81 5.73 8.11
N TRP A 374 -20.26 4.47 8.06
CA TRP A 374 -20.90 3.90 6.88
C TRP A 374 -22.25 4.54 6.56
N LEU A 375 -22.97 5.03 7.58
CA LEU A 375 -24.29 5.64 7.49
C LEU A 375 -24.26 7.14 7.15
N VAL A 376 -23.13 7.82 7.37
CA VAL A 376 -23.00 9.29 7.20
C VAL A 376 -23.34 9.75 5.77
N LEU A 377 -22.81 9.08 4.74
CA LEU A 377 -23.07 9.46 3.35
C LEU A 377 -24.51 9.16 2.88
N PRO A 378 -25.09 7.98 3.16
CA PRO A 378 -26.50 7.72 2.90
C PRO A 378 -27.42 8.75 3.56
N LEU A 379 -27.25 9.02 4.86
CA LEU A 379 -28.06 10.00 5.59
C LEU A 379 -27.93 11.41 5.01
N ALA A 380 -26.71 11.83 4.69
CA ALA A 380 -26.47 13.13 4.07
C ALA A 380 -27.15 13.26 2.69
N ARG A 381 -27.17 12.19 1.88
CA ARG A 381 -27.89 12.18 0.59
C ARG A 381 -29.39 12.23 0.78
N THR A 382 -29.95 11.43 1.68
CA THR A 382 -31.38 11.45 1.98
C THR A 382 -31.83 12.83 2.43
N LEU A 383 -31.08 13.47 3.34
CA LEU A 383 -31.35 14.82 3.80
C LEU A 383 -31.30 15.83 2.64
N VAL A 384 -30.30 15.72 1.77
CA VAL A 384 -30.15 16.54 0.57
C VAL A 384 -31.36 16.39 -0.38
N THR A 385 -31.81 15.16 -0.62
CA THR A 385 -32.97 14.88 -1.48
C THR A 385 -34.26 15.42 -0.87
N LEU A 386 -34.42 15.30 0.45
CA LEU A 386 -35.57 15.87 1.19
C LEU A 386 -35.57 17.40 1.14
N LEU A 387 -34.43 18.05 1.37
CA LEU A 387 -34.32 19.52 1.28
C LEU A 387 -34.57 20.03 -0.16
N SER A 388 -34.13 19.27 -1.17
CA SER A 388 -34.45 19.56 -2.57
C SER A 388 -35.94 19.42 -2.85
N TRP A 389 -36.62 18.43 -2.25
CA TRP A 389 -38.06 18.24 -2.37
C TRP A 389 -38.85 19.41 -1.78
N PHE A 390 -38.50 19.82 -0.55
CA PHE A 390 -39.15 20.96 0.10
C PHE A 390 -38.97 22.28 -0.66
N SER A 391 -37.85 22.45 -1.38
CA SER A 391 -37.54 23.70 -2.10
C SER A 391 -38.01 23.73 -3.56
N SER A 392 -38.42 22.61 -4.16
CA SER A 392 -38.75 22.52 -5.59
C SER A 392 -40.25 22.42 -5.90
N GLY A 393 -41.12 22.36 -4.88
CA GLY A 393 -42.58 22.24 -5.07
C GLY A 393 -43.03 20.88 -5.61
N ARG A 394 -44.36 20.65 -5.65
CA ARG A 394 -45.00 19.34 -5.98
C ARG A 394 -44.86 18.86 -7.44
N SER A 395 -44.13 19.58 -8.31
CA SER A 395 -44.09 19.29 -9.76
C SER A 395 -43.17 18.14 -10.16
N VAL A 396 -42.37 17.59 -9.25
CA VAL A 396 -41.40 16.51 -9.52
C VAL A 396 -41.60 15.34 -8.55
N ARG A 397 -41.61 14.10 -9.06
CA ARG A 397 -41.75 12.87 -8.24
C ARG A 397 -40.40 12.56 -7.56
N HIS A 398 -40.31 12.86 -6.26
CA HIS A 398 -39.07 12.67 -5.47
C HIS A 398 -38.97 11.29 -4.79
N LEU A 399 -40.06 10.51 -4.80
CA LEU A 399 -40.13 9.20 -4.15
C LEU A 399 -39.11 8.20 -4.73
N GLU A 400 -38.96 8.19 -6.06
CA GLU A 400 -38.00 7.33 -6.76
C GLU A 400 -36.56 7.71 -6.39
N ALA A 401 -36.24 9.02 -6.33
CA ALA A 401 -34.91 9.46 -5.90
C ALA A 401 -34.60 9.14 -4.45
N LEU A 402 -35.60 9.10 -3.56
CA LEU A 402 -35.43 8.73 -2.16
C LEU A 402 -35.07 7.24 -2.00
N LEU A 403 -35.76 6.36 -2.74
CA LEU A 403 -35.50 4.92 -2.75
C LEU A 403 -34.09 4.59 -3.28
N TRP A 404 -33.70 5.24 -4.39
CA TRP A 404 -32.35 5.04 -4.96
C TRP A 404 -31.24 5.76 -4.17
N GLY A 405 -31.57 6.83 -3.45
CA GLY A 405 -30.64 7.59 -2.60
C GLY A 405 -30.12 6.80 -1.40
N LEU A 406 -30.91 5.83 -0.92
CA LEU A 406 -30.56 4.93 0.19
C LEU A 406 -29.46 3.93 -0.19
N LEU A 407 -29.36 3.58 -1.48
CA LEU A 407 -28.39 2.59 -1.95
C LEU A 407 -26.98 3.19 -2.04
N PRO A 408 -25.99 2.61 -1.34
CA PRO A 408 -24.59 3.00 -1.47
C PRO A 408 -24.15 2.93 -2.94
N THR A 409 -23.30 3.86 -3.38
CA THR A 409 -22.75 3.95 -4.75
C THR A 409 -23.72 4.17 -5.92
N ILE A 410 -24.98 3.71 -5.84
CA ILE A 410 -25.99 3.75 -6.92
C ILE A 410 -26.81 5.05 -6.89
N GLY A 411 -26.93 5.73 -5.75
CA GLY A 411 -27.72 6.97 -5.63
C GLY A 411 -27.33 8.16 -6.53
N SER A 412 -26.29 8.06 -7.37
CA SER A 412 -26.05 9.01 -8.47
C SER A 412 -26.93 8.76 -9.70
N LEU A 413 -27.56 7.58 -9.80
CA LEU A 413 -28.55 7.22 -10.82
C LEU A 413 -29.97 7.72 -10.52
N ALA A 414 -30.21 8.25 -9.32
CA ALA A 414 -31.50 8.85 -8.97
C ALA A 414 -31.92 9.95 -9.97
N PHE A 415 -30.97 10.76 -10.44
CA PHE A 415 -31.21 11.85 -11.39
C PHE A 415 -31.58 11.35 -12.81
N PRO A 416 -30.80 10.47 -13.46
CA PRO A 416 -31.18 9.92 -14.77
C PRO A 416 -32.48 9.12 -14.73
N ILE A 417 -32.75 8.39 -13.64
CA ILE A 417 -34.00 7.63 -13.49
C ILE A 417 -35.21 8.58 -13.43
N GLN A 418 -35.14 9.68 -12.67
CA GLN A 418 -36.20 10.69 -12.65
C GLN A 418 -36.42 11.36 -14.00
N LEU A 419 -35.36 11.52 -14.79
CA LEU A 419 -35.42 12.13 -16.11
C LEU A 419 -36.01 11.21 -17.17
N LEU A 420 -36.03 9.90 -16.92
CA LEU A 420 -36.40 8.87 -17.89
C LEU A 420 -37.81 9.03 -18.46
N VAL A 421 -38.76 9.51 -17.65
CA VAL A 421 -40.16 9.72 -18.07
C VAL A 421 -40.32 10.99 -18.93
N ARG A 422 -39.47 12.00 -18.75
CA ARG A 422 -39.63 13.33 -19.37
C ARG A 422 -38.69 13.55 -20.56
N ARG A 423 -37.48 12.99 -20.51
CA ARG A 423 -36.44 13.09 -21.53
C ARG A 423 -35.70 11.76 -21.65
N PRO A 424 -36.34 10.74 -22.26
CA PRO A 424 -35.81 9.37 -22.30
C PRO A 424 -34.44 9.29 -22.99
N LEU A 425 -34.23 10.07 -24.05
CA LEU A 425 -32.94 10.12 -24.78
C LEU A 425 -31.79 10.63 -23.89
N LEU A 426 -31.96 11.78 -23.23
CA LEU A 426 -30.96 12.33 -22.33
C LEU A 426 -30.73 11.44 -21.10
N ALA A 427 -31.80 10.85 -20.55
CA ALA A 427 -31.72 9.93 -19.42
C ALA A 427 -30.95 8.65 -19.78
N HIS A 428 -31.26 8.04 -20.93
CA HIS A 428 -30.58 6.87 -21.47
C HIS A 428 -29.09 7.14 -21.65
N PHE A 429 -28.73 8.26 -22.27
CA PHE A 429 -27.34 8.70 -22.41
C PHE A 429 -26.62 8.78 -21.06
N LEU A 430 -27.24 9.40 -20.04
CA LEU A 430 -26.64 9.57 -18.73
C LEU A 430 -26.45 8.26 -17.95
N ILE A 431 -27.36 7.30 -18.13
CA ILE A 431 -27.24 5.95 -17.56
C ILE A 431 -26.06 5.22 -18.22
N ARG A 432 -25.92 5.31 -19.55
CA ARG A 432 -24.77 4.76 -20.29
C ARG A 432 -23.46 5.40 -19.87
N ASP A 433 -23.43 6.72 -19.67
CA ASP A 433 -22.26 7.45 -19.15
C ASP A 433 -21.87 6.97 -17.73
N PHE A 434 -22.84 6.67 -16.89
CA PHE A 434 -22.58 6.11 -15.56
C PHE A 434 -22.00 4.69 -15.64
N ALA A 435 -22.60 3.81 -16.44
CA ALA A 435 -22.14 2.44 -16.66
C ALA A 435 -20.70 2.40 -17.21
N SER A 436 -20.41 3.24 -18.21
CA SER A 436 -19.06 3.42 -18.77
C SER A 436 -18.04 3.77 -17.67
N ARG A 437 -18.35 4.75 -16.81
CA ARG A 437 -17.45 5.17 -15.73
C ARG A 437 -17.27 4.11 -14.65
N LEU A 438 -18.28 3.28 -14.41
CA LEU A 438 -18.19 2.17 -13.46
C LEU A 438 -17.27 1.08 -14.02
N GLY A 439 -17.48 0.67 -15.28
CA GLY A 439 -16.65 -0.32 -15.96
C GLY A 439 -15.19 0.08 -16.05
N ARG A 440 -14.90 1.36 -16.34
CA ARG A 440 -13.52 1.89 -16.36
C ARG A 440 -12.81 1.85 -15.00
N ARG A 441 -13.55 1.76 -13.88
CA ARG A 441 -12.99 1.85 -12.52
C ARG A 441 -12.94 0.51 -11.78
N LEU A 442 -13.43 -0.57 -12.38
CA LEU A 442 -13.33 -1.89 -11.78
C LEU A 442 -11.85 -2.32 -11.72
N PRO A 443 -11.32 -2.67 -10.52
CA PRO A 443 -9.95 -3.15 -10.39
C PRO A 443 -9.73 -4.38 -11.27
N ILE A 444 -8.52 -4.52 -11.83
CA ILE A 444 -8.05 -5.69 -12.59
C ILE A 444 -8.68 -5.85 -13.98
N TYR A 445 -10.00 -5.69 -14.12
CA TYR A 445 -10.74 -5.97 -15.36
C TYR A 445 -11.31 -4.72 -16.05
N GLY A 446 -11.23 -3.55 -15.41
CA GLY A 446 -11.70 -2.29 -15.96
C GLY A 446 -10.65 -1.55 -16.80
N GLY A 447 -11.10 -0.60 -17.60
CA GLY A 447 -10.26 0.24 -18.45
C GLY A 447 -11.09 0.96 -19.50
N LYS A 448 -10.53 2.00 -20.12
CA LYS A 448 -11.16 2.65 -21.27
C LYS A 448 -11.24 1.63 -22.41
N ASP A 449 -12.41 1.50 -23.02
CA ASP A 449 -12.70 0.60 -24.13
C ASP A 449 -12.52 -0.90 -23.78
N SER A 450 -12.55 -1.22 -22.47
CA SER A 450 -12.46 -2.60 -21.99
C SER A 450 -13.74 -3.39 -22.24
N ARG A 451 -13.63 -4.73 -22.33
CA ARG A 451 -14.79 -5.64 -22.40
C ARG A 451 -15.76 -5.42 -21.25
N THR A 452 -15.25 -5.17 -20.05
CA THR A 452 -16.04 -4.88 -18.85
C THR A 452 -16.83 -3.57 -18.98
N GLU A 453 -16.21 -2.52 -19.56
CA GLU A 453 -16.91 -1.27 -19.86
C GLU A 453 -18.06 -1.50 -20.86
N MET A 454 -17.77 -2.14 -21.98
CA MET A 454 -18.75 -2.37 -23.05
C MET A 454 -19.88 -3.29 -22.60
N MET A 455 -19.57 -4.32 -21.82
CA MET A 455 -20.56 -5.21 -21.21
C MET A 455 -21.53 -4.45 -20.32
N LEU A 456 -21.04 -3.56 -19.46
CA LEU A 456 -21.90 -2.77 -18.56
C LEU A 456 -22.77 -1.77 -19.31
N ILE A 457 -22.25 -1.15 -20.38
CA ILE A 457 -23.07 -0.29 -21.26
C ILE A 457 -24.18 -1.12 -21.91
N GLY A 458 -23.84 -2.25 -22.54
CA GLY A 458 -24.81 -3.11 -23.21
C GLY A 458 -25.84 -3.74 -22.26
N TRP A 459 -25.49 -4.00 -21.00
CA TRP A 459 -26.45 -4.42 -19.98
C TRP A 459 -27.48 -3.33 -19.67
N CYS A 460 -27.05 -2.06 -19.57
CA CYS A 460 -27.98 -0.96 -19.41
C CYS A 460 -28.94 -0.83 -20.59
N ASP A 461 -28.45 -1.02 -21.82
CA ASP A 461 -29.28 -0.96 -23.02
C ASP A 461 -30.35 -2.05 -23.00
N ARG A 462 -29.98 -3.29 -22.65
CA ARG A 462 -30.95 -4.41 -22.54
C ARG A 462 -32.00 -4.19 -21.46
N ILE A 463 -31.62 -3.64 -20.30
CA ILE A 463 -32.56 -3.34 -19.22
C ILE A 463 -33.56 -2.25 -19.65
N LEU A 464 -33.08 -1.21 -20.33
CA LEU A 464 -33.92 -0.11 -20.80
C LEU A 464 -34.85 -0.54 -21.97
N MET A 465 -34.39 -1.45 -22.83
CA MET A 465 -35.23 -2.08 -23.85
C MET A 465 -36.29 -3.01 -23.24
N ALA A 466 -35.91 -3.88 -22.30
CA ALA A 466 -36.82 -4.82 -21.64
C ALA A 466 -37.91 -4.14 -20.80
N THR A 467 -37.67 -2.91 -20.35
CA THR A 467 -38.68 -2.10 -19.64
C THR A 467 -39.62 -1.33 -20.60
N GLY A 468 -39.47 -1.49 -21.92
CA GLY A 468 -40.30 -0.85 -22.95
C GLY A 468 -40.04 0.65 -23.12
N LEU A 469 -39.03 1.19 -22.45
CA LEU A 469 -38.79 2.64 -22.28
C LEU A 469 -38.00 3.28 -23.43
N VAL A 470 -37.49 2.46 -24.37
CA VAL A 470 -36.85 2.89 -25.62
C VAL A 470 -37.60 2.27 -26.80
N SER A 471 -38.90 2.55 -26.91
CA SER A 471 -39.71 2.11 -28.04
C SER A 471 -40.01 3.30 -28.94
N ARG A 472 -39.05 3.66 -29.80
CA ARG A 472 -39.17 4.42 -31.08
C ARG A 472 -37.88 5.20 -31.35
N THR A 473 -37.01 4.66 -32.19
CA THR A 473 -36.15 5.43 -33.12
C THR A 473 -35.40 4.44 -34.01
N ASP A 474 -36.11 3.55 -34.69
CA ASP A 474 -35.61 2.87 -35.88
C ASP A 474 -36.83 2.63 -36.79
N SER A 475 -37.18 3.67 -37.53
CA SER A 475 -38.01 3.56 -38.72
C SER A 475 -37.35 4.44 -39.78
N SER A 476 -36.27 3.93 -40.35
CA SER A 476 -35.78 4.39 -41.65
C SER A 476 -36.74 3.85 -42.72
N PRO A 477 -37.28 4.70 -43.62
CA PRO A 477 -38.05 4.23 -44.76
C PRO A 477 -37.08 3.85 -45.89
N GLU A 478 -36.73 2.58 -45.97
CA GLU A 478 -36.21 1.98 -47.20
C GLU A 478 -37.10 0.78 -47.52
N ASP A 479 -38.18 1.05 -48.27
CA ASP A 479 -38.89 0.05 -49.05
C ASP A 479 -39.51 0.76 -50.25
N SER A 480 -38.71 0.90 -51.30
CA SER A 480 -39.18 1.11 -52.67
C SER A 480 -38.35 0.19 -53.56
N LEU A 481 -38.82 -1.05 -53.70
CA LEU A 481 -38.41 -1.94 -54.78
C LEU A 481 -38.90 -1.37 -56.12
N PRO A 482 -38.15 -1.56 -57.22
CA PRO A 482 -38.55 -1.12 -58.54
C PRO A 482 -39.54 -2.10 -59.17
N GLU A 483 -40.52 -1.56 -59.89
CA GLU A 483 -41.44 -2.30 -60.75
C GLU A 483 -40.69 -2.99 -61.90
N GLU A 484 -41.17 -4.20 -62.22
CA GLU A 484 -40.84 -4.99 -63.39
C GLU A 484 -41.19 -4.24 -64.68
N GLU A 485 -40.25 -4.20 -65.64
CA GLU A 485 -40.63 -4.24 -67.05
C GLU A 485 -39.88 -5.39 -67.76
N THR A 486 -40.71 -6.29 -68.26
CA THR A 486 -40.44 -7.47 -69.07
C THR A 486 -39.86 -7.12 -70.44
N GLY A 487 -38.84 -7.85 -70.89
CA GLY A 487 -38.31 -7.69 -72.24
C GLY A 487 -37.25 -8.71 -72.68
N SER A 488 -37.65 -9.96 -72.83
CA SER A 488 -37.26 -10.88 -73.93
C SER A 488 -35.83 -10.82 -74.52
N ASN A 489 -35.01 -11.83 -74.22
CA ASN A 489 -34.42 -12.79 -75.18
C ASN A 489 -33.08 -13.37 -74.70
N ALA A 490 -32.99 -14.69 -74.74
CA ALA A 490 -31.77 -15.50 -74.76
C ALA A 490 -32.01 -16.61 -75.83
N PRO A 491 -31.03 -17.47 -76.24
CA PRO A 491 -29.68 -17.64 -75.68
C PRO A 491 -28.54 -17.94 -76.70
N ASN A 492 -27.35 -18.17 -76.14
CA ASN A 492 -26.22 -18.97 -76.66
C ASN A 492 -25.29 -18.39 -77.75
N VAL A 493 -23.97 -18.37 -77.47
CA VAL A 493 -22.95 -19.27 -78.07
C VAL A 493 -21.51 -18.82 -77.67
N ALA A 494 -20.72 -19.80 -77.21
CA ALA A 494 -19.26 -20.02 -77.29
C ALA A 494 -18.18 -19.05 -76.73
N SER A 495 -17.18 -19.70 -76.12
CA SER A 495 -15.82 -19.30 -75.69
C SER A 495 -14.87 -18.91 -76.86
N PRO A 496 -13.52 -18.87 -76.69
CA PRO A 496 -12.64 -17.98 -75.90
C PRO A 496 -11.57 -17.30 -76.81
N SER A 497 -10.59 -16.58 -76.23
CA SER A 497 -9.20 -16.32 -76.72
C SER A 497 -8.74 -14.85 -76.88
N GLY A 498 -7.43 -14.64 -76.66
CA GLY A 498 -6.64 -13.46 -77.07
C GLY A 498 -6.14 -12.59 -75.90
N GLN A 499 -5.08 -12.94 -75.17
CA GLN A 499 -3.64 -12.71 -75.44
C GLN A 499 -3.18 -11.25 -75.63
N ALA A 500 -2.02 -11.00 -74.99
CA ALA A 500 -0.96 -10.00 -75.23
C ALA A 500 -0.96 -8.80 -74.25
N ALA A 501 -0.06 -8.66 -73.27
CA ALA A 501 1.42 -8.74 -73.19
C ALA A 501 2.11 -7.36 -73.26
N VAL A 502 3.20 -7.25 -72.47
CA VAL A 502 4.32 -6.27 -72.56
C VAL A 502 4.00 -4.88 -71.95
N ALA A 503 4.80 -4.17 -71.14
CA ALA A 503 6.19 -4.19 -70.66
C ALA A 503 6.20 -3.43 -69.30
N ALA A 504 6.89 -3.86 -68.24
CA ALA A 504 8.34 -3.77 -67.98
C ALA A 504 8.85 -2.38 -67.56
N VAL A 505 9.53 -2.38 -66.40
CA VAL A 505 10.70 -1.56 -66.02
C VAL A 505 10.42 -0.08 -65.64
N THR A 506 11.08 0.62 -64.72
CA THR A 506 11.97 0.39 -63.55
C THR A 506 12.26 1.81 -63.00
N LYS A 507 12.36 1.99 -61.68
CA LYS A 507 13.37 2.81 -60.93
C LYS A 507 12.77 3.24 -59.57
N GLN A 508 13.34 2.82 -58.42
CA GLN A 508 14.49 3.42 -57.71
C GLN A 508 14.26 4.92 -57.42
N ALA A 509 14.50 5.48 -56.23
CA ALA A 509 15.18 5.04 -55.02
C ALA A 509 14.90 6.03 -53.87
N ALA A 510 15.40 5.66 -52.69
CA ALA A 510 15.57 6.42 -51.43
C ALA A 510 14.42 6.33 -50.42
#